data_AF-A0A1I3UAS0-F1
#
_entry.id   AF-A0A1I3UAS0-F1
#
_cell.length_a   1.000
_cell.length_b   1.000
_cell.length_c   1.000
_cell.angle_alpha   90.00
_cell.angle_beta   90.00
_cell.angle_gamma   90.00
#
_symmetry.space_group_name_H-M   'P 1'
#
loop_
_entity.id
_entity.type
_entity.pdbx_description
1 polymer ?
#
loop_
_entity_poly.entity_id
_entity_poly.type
_entity_poly.pdbx_seq_one_letter_code
_entity_poly.pdbx_strand_id
1 'polypeptide(L)' 'MAKSNNYAQHEILEVHEMLTVKSACAAKSSLMQGLATDSKLKELLEEDAKVAQEAIEELKGILEGAK' A
#
# COMPACT_ATOMS: atom_id res chain seq x y z
N MET A 1 14.72 19.72 11.86
CA MET A 1 14.86 18.66 12.88
C MET A 1 13.64 17.77 12.77
N ALA A 2 13.76 16.60 12.13
CA ALA A 2 12.67 15.64 12.06
C ALA A 2 12.40 15.13 13.48
N LYS A 3 11.16 15.24 13.95
CA LYS A 3 10.75 14.63 15.23
C LYS A 3 10.84 13.11 15.05
N SER A 4 11.72 12.45 15.81
CA SER A 4 11.67 10.99 15.98
C SER A 4 10.32 10.65 16.62
N ASN A 5 9.38 10.12 15.85
CA ASN A 5 8.16 9.58 16.41
C ASN A 5 8.54 8.28 17.13
N ASN A 6 8.48 8.30 18.46
CA ASN A 6 8.72 7.11 19.27
C ASN A 6 7.48 6.21 19.22
N TYR A 7 7.37 5.43 18.14
CA TYR A 7 6.37 4.39 18.04
C TYR A 7 6.75 3.21 18.94
N ALA A 8 5.75 2.60 19.56
CA ALA A 8 5.91 1.32 20.23
C ALA A 8 6.17 0.21 19.20
N GLN A 9 6.82 -0.87 19.62
CA GLN A 9 7.19 -1.96 18.71
C GLN A 9 5.99 -2.60 18.00
N HIS A 10 4.83 -2.71 18.67
CA HIS A 10 3.63 -3.26 18.05
C HIS A 10 3.05 -2.35 16.95
N GLU A 11 3.11 -1.02 17.11
CA GLU A 11 2.67 -0.07 16.09
C GLU A 11 3.51 -0.19 14.82
N ILE A 12 4.83 -0.36 14.96
CA ILE A 12 5.73 -0.61 13.82
C ILE A 12 5.39 -1.92 13.12
N LEU A 13 5.08 -2.98 13.88
CA LEU A 13 4.67 -4.27 13.33
C LEU A 13 3.33 -4.17 12.59
N GLU A 14 2.34 -3.47 13.15
CA GLU A 14 1.05 -3.24 12.51
C GLU A 14 1.20 -2.49 11.18
N VAL A 15 2.08 -1.48 11.11
CA VAL A 15 2.38 -0.77 9.85
C VAL A 15 3.04 -1.69 8.83
N HIS A 16 3.96 -2.58 9.25
CA HIS A 16 4.54 -3.61 8.37
C HIS A 16 3.50 -4.60 7.85
N GLU A 17 2.54 -5.02 8.67
CA GLU A 17 1.43 -5.87 8.26
C GLU A 17 0.54 -5.17 7.23
N MET A 18 0.17 -3.91 7.48
CA MET A 18 -0.59 -3.10 6.53
C MET A 18 0.15 -2.93 5.19
N LEU A 19 1.46 -2.68 5.23
CA LEU A 19 2.30 -2.57 4.03
C LEU A 19 2.28 -3.88 3.22
N THR A 20 2.33 -5.03 3.90
CA THR A 20 2.28 -6.35 3.28
C THR A 20 0.93 -6.58 2.60
N VAL A 21 -0.17 -6.26 3.29
CA VAL A 21 -1.53 -6.38 2.75
C VAL A 21 -1.70 -5.47 1.52
N LYS A 22 -1.29 -4.21 1.60
CA LYS A 22 -1.41 -3.26 0.48
C LYS A 22 -0.55 -3.65 -0.72
N SER A 23 0.65 -4.17 -0.49
CA SER A 23 1.50 -4.72 -1.55
C SER A 23 0.81 -5.89 -2.27
N ALA A 24 0.15 -6.78 -1.54
CA ALA A 24 -0.62 -7.87 -2.13
C ALA A 24 -1.84 -7.35 -2.92
N CYS A 25 -2.53 -6.31 -2.45
CA CYS A 25 -3.61 -5.66 -3.19
C CYS A 25 -3.11 -5.06 -4.50
N ALA A 26 -2.05 -4.24 -4.47
CA ALA A 26 -1.49 -3.61 -5.66
C ALA A 26 -1.10 -4.65 -6.73
N ALA A 27 -0.45 -5.74 -6.33
CA ALA A 27 -0.09 -6.83 -7.23
C ALA A 27 -1.31 -7.54 -7.82
N LYS A 28 -2.31 -7.86 -7.00
CA LYS A 28 -3.55 -8.51 -7.44
C LYS A 28 -4.33 -7.64 -8.42
N SER A 29 -4.56 -6.37 -8.08
CA SER A 29 -5.34 -5.46 -8.91
C SER A 29 -4.65 -5.17 -10.23
N SER A 30 -3.34 -4.98 -10.23
CA SER A 30 -2.55 -4.83 -11.47
C SER A 30 -2.64 -6.07 -12.37
N LEU A 31 -2.51 -7.27 -11.78
CA LEU A 31 -2.62 -8.52 -12.55
C LEU A 31 -4.04 -8.73 -13.10
N MET A 32 -5.06 -8.50 -12.27
CA MET A 32 -6.46 -8.66 -12.68
C MET A 32 -6.86 -7.60 -13.72
N GLN A 33 -6.33 -6.38 -13.65
CA GLN A 33 -6.57 -5.33 -14.65
C GLN A 33 -6.11 -5.77 -16.05
N GLY A 34 -4.96 -6.44 -16.13
CA GLY A 34 -4.45 -7.01 -17.39
C GLY A 34 -5.28 -8.19 -17.92
N LEU A 35 -5.98 -8.92 -17.05
CA LEU A 35 -6.81 -10.07 -17.41
C LEU A 35 -8.29 -9.74 -17.66
N ALA A 36 -8.79 -8.65 -17.09
CA ALA A 36 -10.17 -8.23 -17.23
C ALA A 36 -10.49 -7.92 -18.70
N THR A 37 -11.74 -8.18 -19.11
CA THR A 37 -12.23 -7.85 -20.46
C THR A 37 -13.27 -6.74 -20.43
N ASP A 38 -14.09 -6.70 -19.38
CA ASP A 38 -15.03 -5.62 -19.11
C ASP A 38 -14.29 -4.30 -18.85
N SER A 39 -14.66 -3.26 -19.60
CA SER A 39 -13.96 -1.96 -19.54
C SER A 39 -14.15 -1.26 -18.21
N LYS A 40 -15.32 -1.39 -17.58
CA LYS A 40 -15.57 -0.73 -16.30
C LYS A 40 -14.80 -1.39 -15.17
N LEU A 41 -14.70 -2.73 -15.21
CA LEU A 41 -13.89 -3.48 -14.26
C LEU A 41 -12.40 -3.13 -14.41
N LYS A 42 -11.89 -2.92 -15.63
CA LYS A 42 -10.50 -2.46 -15.83
C LYS A 42 -10.22 -1.13 -15.16
N GLU A 43 -11.10 -0.15 -15.35
CA GLU A 43 -10.96 1.17 -14.72
C GLU A 43 -10.92 1.06 -13.19
N LEU A 44 -11.81 0.25 -12.61
CA LEU A 44 -11.83 0.04 -11.15
C LEU A 44 -10.55 -0.61 -10.63
N LEU A 45 -9.99 -1.58 -11.38
CA LEU A 45 -8.76 -2.27 -11.00
C LEU A 45 -7.52 -1.38 -11.18
N GLU A 46 -7.53 -0.49 -12.17
CA GLU A 46 -6.49 0.53 -12.36
C GLU A 46 -6.51 1.57 -11.23
N GLU A 47 -7.70 2.05 -10.87
CA GLU A 47 -7.88 2.95 -9.73
C GLU A 47 -7.42 2.29 -8.42
N ASP A 48 -7.83 1.04 -8.16
CA ASP A 48 -7.41 0.32 -6.96
C ASP A 48 -5.89 0.09 -6.92
N ALA A 49 -5.28 -0.28 -8.04
CA ALA A 49 -3.83 -0.42 -8.14
C ALA A 49 -3.10 0.89 -7.82
N LYS A 50 -3.60 2.02 -8.33
CA LYS A 50 -3.05 3.35 -8.06
C LYS A 50 -3.17 3.73 -6.59
N VAL A 51 -4.35 3.62 -6.00
CA VAL A 51 -4.59 3.94 -4.58
C VAL A 51 -3.77 3.03 -3.67
N ALA A 52 -3.62 1.74 -4.02
CA ALA A 52 -2.78 0.82 -3.27
C ALA A 52 -1.29 1.21 -3.32
N GLN A 53 -0.80 1.69 -4.46
CA GLN A 53 0.58 2.19 -4.60
C GLN A 53 0.82 3.46 -3.77
N GLU A 54 -0.12 4.41 -3.78
CA GLU A 54 -0.04 5.62 -2.94
C GLU A 54 0.05 5.25 -1.45
N ALA A 55 -0.82 4.35 -0.98
CA ALA A 55 -0.79 3.87 0.39
C ALA A 55 0.52 3.15 0.76
N ILE A 56 1.13 2.39 -0.18
CA ILE A 56 2.43 1.74 0.04
C ILE A 56 3.53 2.77 0.31
N GLU A 57 3.57 3.85 -0.47
CA GLU A 57 4.59 4.90 -0.29
C GLU A 57 4.41 5.66 1.02
N GLU A 58 3.16 5.94 1.43
CA GLU A 58 2.87 6.52 2.74
C GLU A 58 3.32 5.62 3.90
N LEU A 59 2.99 4.32 3.84
CA LEU A 59 3.36 3.34 4.87
C LEU A 59 4.88 3.16 4.97
N LYS A 60 5.60 3.16 3.83
CA LYS A 60 7.06 3.17 3.83
C LYS A 60 7.62 4.42 4.49
N GLY A 61 7.05 5.59 4.20
CA GLY A 61 7.45 6.85 4.82
C GLY A 61 7.29 6.83 6.35
N ILE A 62 6.22 6.21 6.86
CA ILE A 62 6.03 6.02 8.31
C ILE A 62 7.13 5.13 8.89
N LEU A 63 7.44 4.00 8.25
CA LEU A 63 8.47 3.06 8.72
C LEU A 63 9.89 3.65 8.65
N GLU A 64 10.17 4.48 7.65
CA GLU A 64 11.45 5.19 7.54
C GLU A 64 11.60 6.26 8.63
N GLY A 65 10.52 6.96 8.97
CA GLY A 65 10.48 7.93 10.07
C GLY A 65 10.45 7.32 11.47
N ALA A 66 10.21 6.00 11.57
CA ALA A 66 10.23 5.22 12.81
C ALA A 66 11.62 4.65 13.15
N LYS A 67 12.59 4.72 12.23
CA LYS A 67 14.00 4.35 12.47
C LYS A 67 14.74 5.41 13.29
#